data_AF-A6JB32-F1
#
_entry.id   AF-A6JB32-F1
#
_cell.length_a   1.000
_cell.length_b   1.000
_cell.length_c   1.000
_cell.angle_alpha   90.00
_cell.angle_beta   90.00
_cell.angle_gamma   90.00
#
_symmetry.space_group_name_H-M   'P 1'
#
loop_
_entity.id
_entity.type
_entity.pdbx_description
1 polymer ?
#
loop_
_entity_poly.entity_id
_entity_poly.type
_entity_poly.pdbx_seq_one_letter_code
_entity_poly.pdbx_strand_id
1 'polypeptide(L)' 'MTSQIRQNYSTEVEAAVNRLVNLHLRASYTYLSLGFFFDRDDVALEGASLGEYLFERLTLKHD' A
#
# COMPACT_ATOMS: atom_id res chain seq x y z
N MET A 1 -1.85 25.98 -12.93
CA MET A 1 -0.39 26.12 -13.16
C MET A 1 0.14 24.78 -13.64
N THR A 2 1.02 24.77 -14.64
CA THR A 2 1.70 23.55 -15.09
C THR A 2 3.14 23.54 -14.57
N SER A 3 3.65 22.37 -14.20
CA SER A 3 5.03 22.22 -13.73
C SER A 3 6.01 22.49 -14.87
N GLN A 4 7.11 23.20 -14.58
CA GLN A 4 8.16 23.53 -15.56
C GLN A 4 8.87 22.29 -16.12
N ILE A 5 8.85 21.17 -15.38
CA ILE A 5 9.52 19.92 -15.77
C ILE A 5 8.57 18.91 -16.45
N ARG A 6 7.29 19.27 -16.65
CA ARG A 6 6.31 18.34 -17.20
C ARG A 6 6.56 18.11 -18.69
N GLN A 7 7.02 16.92 -19.06
CA GLN A 7 7.25 16.51 -20.45
C GLN A 7 6.53 15.18 -20.73
N ASN A 8 5.78 15.11 -21.84
CA ASN A 8 5.06 13.90 -22.26
C ASN A 8 4.18 13.22 -21.17
N TYR A 9 3.65 14.00 -20.24
CA TYR A 9 2.85 13.50 -19.11
C TYR A 9 1.41 13.98 -19.27
N SER A 10 0.51 13.11 -19.70
CA SER A 10 -0.91 13.47 -19.88
C SER A 10 -1.63 13.56 -18.54
N THR A 11 -2.75 14.28 -18.51
CA THR A 11 -3.60 14.39 -17.31
C THR A 11 -4.21 13.05 -16.91
N GLU A 12 -4.43 12.16 -17.87
CA GLU A 12 -4.93 10.80 -17.63
C GLU A 12 -3.91 9.95 -16.88
N VAL A 13 -2.63 10.01 -17.28
CA VAL A 13 -1.55 9.29 -16.59
C VAL A 13 -1.38 9.85 -15.18
N GLU A 14 -1.46 11.17 -15.00
CA GLU A 14 -1.43 11.80 -13.67
C GLU A 14 -2.57 11.31 -12.77
N ALA A 15 -3.79 11.26 -13.29
CA ALA A 15 -4.93 10.73 -12.56
C ALA A 15 -4.75 9.24 -12.22
N ALA A 16 -4.20 8.44 -13.13
CA ALA A 16 -3.93 7.02 -12.90
C ALA A 16 -2.88 6.82 -11.79
N VAL A 17 -1.78 7.58 -11.80
CA VAL A 17 -0.76 7.55 -10.75
C VAL A 17 -1.36 7.94 -9.40
N ASN A 18 -2.16 9.01 -9.34
CA ASN A 18 -2.82 9.42 -8.09
C ASN A 18 -3.77 8.34 -7.54
N ARG A 19 -4.50 7.63 -8.42
CA ARG A 19 -5.35 6.51 -8.02
C ARG A 19 -4.52 5.34 -7.49
N LEU A 20 -3.41 5.01 -8.16
CA LEU A 20 -2.52 3.93 -7.77
C LEU A 20 -1.90 4.19 -6.39
N VAL A 21 -1.38 5.39 -6.16
CA VAL A 21 -0.83 5.80 -4.86
C VAL A 21 -1.87 5.66 -3.75
N ASN A 22 -3.10 6.15 -3.97
CA ASN A 22 -4.18 6.01 -2.98
C ASN A 22 -4.55 4.54 -2.72
N LEU A 23 -4.54 3.70 -3.75
CA LEU A 23 -4.79 2.27 -3.60
C LEU A 23 -3.72 1.59 -2.72
N HIS A 24 -2.44 1.87 -2.98
CA HIS A 24 -1.34 1.33 -2.18
C HIS A 24 -1.37 1.84 -0.73
N LEU A 25 -1.67 3.12 -0.51
CA LEU A 25 -1.82 3.67 0.83
C LEU A 25 -2.96 2.98 1.59
N ARG A 26 -4.11 2.79 0.95
CA ARG A 26 -5.25 2.10 1.57
C ARG A 26 -4.95 0.65 1.88
N ALA A 27 -4.27 -0.06 0.98
CA ALA A 27 -3.82 -1.42 1.21
C ALA A 27 -2.86 -1.48 2.41
N SER A 28 -1.85 -0.60 2.43
CA SER A 28 -0.87 -0.51 3.52
C SER A 28 -1.54 -0.26 4.87
N TYR A 29 -2.50 0.67 4.94
CA TYR A 29 -3.24 0.95 6.17
C TYR A 29 -4.09 -0.25 6.62
N THR A 30 -4.71 -0.94 5.67
CA THR A 30 -5.48 -2.16 5.96
C THR A 30 -4.57 -3.24 6.55
N TYR A 31 -3.42 -3.51 5.92
CA TYR A 31 -2.47 -4.50 6.43
C TYR A 31 -1.91 -4.14 7.80
N LEU A 32 -1.56 -2.87 8.01
CA LEU A 32 -1.12 -2.39 9.31
C LEU A 32 -2.21 -2.61 10.37
N SER A 33 -3.46 -2.30 10.06
CA SER A 33 -4.59 -2.51 10.97
C SER A 33 -4.82 -3.99 11.27
N LEU A 34 -4.62 -4.87 10.27
CA LEU A 34 -4.74 -6.31 10.43
C LEU A 34 -3.60 -6.86 11.30
N GLY A 35 -2.37 -6.37 11.09
CA GLY A 35 -1.22 -6.71 11.95
C GLY A 35 -1.52 -6.40 13.41
N PHE A 36 -1.97 -5.19 13.72
CA PHE A 36 -2.37 -4.81 15.08
C PHE A 36 -3.62 -5.52 15.61
N PHE A 37 -4.50 -6.02 14.74
CA PHE A 37 -5.67 -6.79 15.15
C PHE A 37 -5.27 -8.21 15.60
N PHE A 38 -4.34 -8.85 14.87
CA PHE A 38 -3.86 -10.20 15.18
C PHE A 38 -2.75 -10.24 16.23
N ASP A 39 -2.08 -9.14 16.51
CA ASP A 39 -1.09 -9.00 17.59
C ASP A 39 -1.72 -8.90 19.00
N ARG A 40 -3.05 -8.84 19.10
CA ARG A 40 -3.73 -8.77 20.39
C ARG A 40 -3.75 -10.14 21.07
N ASP A 41 -3.38 -10.15 22.36
CA ASP A 41 -3.34 -11.36 23.21
C ASP A 41 -4.66 -12.15 23.26
N ASP A 42 -5.80 -11.50 23.01
CA ASP A 42 -7.14 -12.08 23.02
C ASP A 42 -7.58 -12.69 21.67
N VAL A 43 -6.87 -12.39 20.58
CA VAL A 43 -7.12 -12.89 19.21
C VAL A 43 -5.86 -13.59 18.69
N ALA A 44 -5.12 -14.26 19.57
CA ALA A 44 -3.88 -14.97 19.26
C ALA A 44 -4.12 -16.18 18.31
N LEU A 45 -4.39 -15.89 17.04
CA LEU A 45 -4.02 -16.75 15.93
C LEU A 45 -2.55 -16.53 15.65
N GLU A 46 -1.84 -17.60 15.31
CA GLU A 46 -0.45 -17.66 14.83
C GLU A 46 -0.24 -16.93 13.47
N GLY A 47 -0.99 -15.84 13.23
CA GLY A 47 -1.17 -15.11 11.98
C GLY A 47 -0.45 -13.76 11.92
N ALA A 48 0.27 -13.34 12.97
CA ALA A 48 1.20 -12.20 12.91
C ALA A 48 2.19 -12.34 11.75
N SER A 49 2.58 -13.59 11.43
CA SER A 49 3.42 -13.95 10.29
C SER A 49 2.77 -13.68 8.92
N LEU A 50 1.45 -13.78 8.78
CA LEU A 50 0.74 -13.57 7.49
C LEU A 50 0.61 -12.09 7.17
N GLY A 51 0.37 -11.24 8.18
CA GLY A 51 0.32 -9.79 8.03
C GLY A 51 1.65 -9.21 7.56
N GLU A 52 2.76 -9.62 8.20
CA GLU A 52 4.11 -9.24 7.79
C GLU A 52 4.48 -9.84 6.42
N TYR A 53 4.18 -11.11 6.16
CA TYR A 53 4.46 -11.76 4.88
C TYR A 53 3.74 -11.11 3.70
N LEU A 54 2.47 -10.73 3.88
CA LEU A 54 1.71 -10.02 2.84
C LEU A 54 2.19 -8.58 2.66
N PHE A 55 2.58 -7.90 3.74
CA PHE A 55 3.19 -6.57 3.67
C PHE A 55 4.51 -6.59 2.90
N GLU A 56 5.40 -7.53 3.20
CA GLU A 56 6.70 -7.72 2.53
C GLU A 56 6.50 -8.04 1.03
N ARG A 57 5.60 -8.97 0.70
CA ARG A 57 5.34 -9.35 -0.71
C ARG A 57 4.75 -8.22 -1.54
N LEU A 58 3.91 -7.36 -0.97
CA LEU A 58 3.24 -6.28 -1.71
C LEU A 58 4.07 -5.01 -1.83
N THR A 59 5.07 -4.81 -0.97
CA THR A 59 5.96 -3.64 -1.01
C THR A 59 7.31 -3.92 -1.68
N LEU A 60 7.81 -5.17 -1.65
CA LEU A 60 9.14 -5.50 -2.18
C LEU A 60 9.16 -6.25 -3.52
N LYS A 61 8.04 -6.78 -4.02
CA LYS A 61 8.00 -7.48 -5.34
C LYS A 61 7.57 -6.58 -6.50
N HIS A 62 8.26 -5.46 -6.68
CA HIS A 62 8.11 -4.62 -7.85
C HIS A 62 9.34 -4.65 -8.79
N ASP A 63 10.17 -5.69 -8.69
CA ASP A 63 11.22 -6.04 -9.67
C ASP A 63 10.73 -7.08 -10.69
#